data_AF-A0A2G3JY75-F1
#
_entry.id   AF-A0A2G3JY75-F1
#
_cell.length_a   1.000
_cell.length_b   1.000
_cell.length_c   1.000
_cell.angle_alpha   90.00
_cell.angle_beta   90.00
_cell.angle_gamma   90.00
#
_symmetry.space_group_name_H-M   'P 1'
#
loop_
_entity.id
_entity.type
_entity.pdbx_description
1 polymer ?
#
loop_
_entity_poly.entity_id
_entity_poly.type
_entity_poly.pdbx_seq_one_letter_code
_entity_poly.pdbx_strand_id
1 'polypeptide(L)'
;MVGLKVRINRVGYWLLKMASVFALLPILVMWWRFNQECIMRAIMVVMKAWQAVLGAKVDFLTCYLDRSKDAELENPKKALVKQGKTGDYFIRRFFIAITGLFLATPALAQGVSDEIILHPDVHIVPLAHNVWRHVTYEVIPDGRRIPSNGLIIKTDKGVTLVDTGWKIEHTQMLLDWVKSNLREPVTAGVVSHSHRDRMGGIDVWLRNDIPVYGSFLTADIAKRNGLQPPNRPFVFAARLSEEIELYYPGPGHSIDNIIVWLPKSKILFGGCLIKSADAAILEPVDGSNVVEWSGSVFRLKDERFNAEIVVPGHGEPGTLSLVDHTIRLGSMAKPI
;
A
#
# COMPACT_ATOMS: atom_id res chain seq x y z
N MET A 1 -53.03 60.64 -6.66
CA MET A 1 -52.33 59.35 -6.52
C MET A 1 -53.31 58.24 -6.81
N VAL A 2 -53.34 57.74 -8.04
CA VAL A 2 -54.14 56.58 -8.46
C VAL A 2 -53.13 55.47 -8.77
N GLY A 3 -53.02 54.49 -7.87
CA GLY A 3 -52.05 53.39 -7.98
C GLY A 3 -52.58 52.26 -8.85
N LEU A 4 -52.12 52.21 -10.10
CA LEU A 4 -52.37 51.11 -11.04
C LEU A 4 -51.59 49.86 -10.57
N LYS A 5 -52.29 48.84 -10.06
CA LYS A 5 -51.69 47.53 -9.76
C LYS A 5 -51.53 46.74 -11.06
N VAL A 6 -50.32 46.70 -11.62
CA VAL A 6 -49.97 45.76 -12.68
C VAL A 6 -49.73 44.39 -12.05
N ARG A 7 -50.63 43.43 -12.34
CA ARG A 7 -50.45 42.01 -12.00
C ARG A 7 -49.56 41.37 -13.07
N ILE A 8 -48.30 41.12 -12.75
CA ILE A 8 -47.44 40.24 -13.56
C ILE A 8 -47.72 38.80 -13.11
N ASN A 9 -48.43 38.03 -13.95
CA ASN A 9 -48.62 36.60 -13.72
C ASN A 9 -47.29 35.85 -13.89
N ARG A 10 -47.16 34.72 -13.17
CA ARG A 10 -45.95 33.88 -13.07
C ARG A 10 -45.26 33.53 -14.40
N VAL A 11 -45.94 33.63 -15.54
CA VAL A 11 -45.39 33.42 -16.89
C VAL A 11 -44.39 34.51 -17.30
N GLY A 12 -44.62 35.78 -16.91
CA GLY A 12 -43.73 36.90 -17.28
C GLY A 12 -42.36 36.84 -16.58
N TYR A 13 -42.32 36.28 -15.36
CA TYR A 13 -41.08 36.12 -14.59
C TYR A 13 -40.16 35.03 -15.18
N TRP A 14 -40.75 34.01 -15.82
CA TRP A 14 -40.00 32.96 -16.52
C TRP A 14 -39.40 33.44 -17.84
N LEU A 15 -40.10 34.31 -18.58
CA LEU A 15 -39.60 34.88 -19.83
C LEU A 15 -38.40 35.83 -19.61
N LEU A 16 -38.40 36.60 -18.52
CA LEU A 16 -37.26 37.45 -18.14
C LEU A 16 -36.02 36.65 -17.69
N LYS A 17 -36.19 35.46 -17.09
CA LYS A 17 -35.07 34.56 -16.73
C LYS A 17 -34.51 33.78 -17.92
N MET A 18 -35.31 33.52 -18.96
CA MET A 18 -34.83 32.86 -20.18
C MET A 18 -33.98 33.82 -21.03
N ALA A 19 -34.33 35.10 -21.09
CA ALA A 19 -33.59 36.10 -21.89
C ALA A 19 -32.13 36.29 -21.43
N SER A 20 -31.83 36.13 -20.14
CA SER A 20 -30.46 36.25 -19.61
C SER A 20 -29.57 35.03 -19.87
N VAL A 21 -30.15 33.85 -20.10
CA VAL A 21 -29.41 32.62 -20.43
C VAL A 21 -28.97 32.62 -21.91
N PHE A 22 -29.79 33.17 -22.81
CA PHE A 22 -29.44 33.25 -24.23
C PHE A 22 -28.37 34.30 -24.55
N ALA A 23 -28.22 35.34 -23.72
CA ALA A 23 -27.19 36.37 -23.90
C ALA A 23 -25.76 35.89 -23.60
N LEU A 24 -25.61 34.83 -22.78
CA LEU A 24 -24.31 34.28 -22.38
C LEU A 24 -23.81 33.13 -23.26
N LEU A 25 -24.71 32.54 -24.07
CA LEU A 25 -24.39 31.41 -24.95
C LEU A 25 -23.29 31.73 -25.98
N PRO A 26 -23.26 32.90 -26.66
CA PRO A 26 -22.21 33.23 -27.61
C PRO A 26 -20.84 33.38 -26.95
N ILE A 27 -20.79 33.91 -25.72
CA ILE A 27 -19.56 34.10 -24.94
C ILE A 27 -19.01 32.75 -24.49
N LEU A 28 -19.87 31.84 -24.04
CA LEU A 28 -19.50 30.46 -23.71
C LEU A 28 -19.01 29.68 -24.94
N VAL A 29 -19.63 29.86 -26.10
CA VAL A 29 -19.19 29.23 -27.36
C VAL A 29 -17.85 29.79 -27.83
N MET A 30 -17.62 31.10 -27.67
CA MET A 30 -16.37 31.75 -28.03
C MET A 30 -15.24 31.36 -27.07
N TRP A 31 -15.52 31.29 -25.77
CA TRP A 31 -14.59 30.80 -24.74
C TRP A 31 -14.26 29.31 -24.97
N TRP A 32 -15.26 28.49 -25.31
CA TRP A 32 -15.08 27.09 -25.67
C TRP A 32 -14.21 26.93 -26.93
N ARG A 33 -14.46 27.70 -28.00
CA ARG A 33 -13.63 27.70 -29.22
C ARG A 33 -12.20 28.15 -28.96
N PHE A 34 -11.99 29.19 -28.15
CA PHE A 34 -10.66 29.67 -27.79
C PHE A 34 -9.87 28.61 -27.01
N ASN A 35 -10.53 27.89 -26.10
CA ASN A 35 -9.90 26.81 -25.35
C ASN A 35 -9.55 25.59 -26.25
N GLN A 36 -10.38 25.30 -27.25
CA GLN A 36 -10.09 24.25 -28.26
C GLN A 36 -8.83 24.58 -29.08
N GLU A 37 -8.66 25.83 -29.52
CA GLU A 37 -7.45 26.27 -30.25
C GLU A 37 -6.17 26.10 -29.40
N CYS A 38 -6.23 26.48 -28.12
CA CYS A 38 -5.11 26.32 -27.19
C CYS A 38 -4.76 24.85 -26.93
N ILE A 39 -5.78 24.00 -26.74
CA ILE A 39 -5.59 22.56 -26.54
C ILE A 39 -5.02 21.90 -27.80
N MET A 40 -5.50 22.27 -29.00
CA MET A 40 -4.98 21.73 -30.25
C MET A 40 -3.53 22.14 -30.51
N ARG A 41 -3.13 23.37 -30.12
CA ARG A 41 -1.72 23.79 -30.17
C ARG A 41 -0.85 23.01 -29.20
N ALA A 42 -1.32 22.76 -27.98
CA ALA A 42 -0.60 21.95 -27.00
C ALA A 42 -0.43 20.50 -27.45
N ILE A 43 -1.48 19.89 -28.02
CA ILE A 43 -1.43 18.54 -28.60
C ILE A 43 -0.43 18.48 -29.75
N MET A 44 -0.41 19.47 -30.65
CA MET A 44 0.57 19.50 -31.74
C MET A 44 2.02 19.64 -31.26
N VAL A 45 2.27 20.35 -30.15
CA VAL A 45 3.61 20.44 -29.53
C VAL A 45 4.03 19.09 -28.97
N VAL A 46 3.12 18.40 -28.25
CA VAL A 46 3.38 17.06 -27.68
C VAL A 46 3.60 16.02 -28.78
N MET A 47 2.81 16.06 -29.86
CA MET A 47 2.96 15.15 -31.01
C MET A 47 4.29 15.37 -31.75
N LYS A 48 4.72 16.63 -31.92
CA LYS A 48 6.03 16.94 -32.51
C LYS A 48 7.19 16.48 -31.62
N ALA A 49 7.06 16.64 -30.30
CA ALA A 49 8.03 16.13 -29.33
C ALA A 49 8.10 14.60 -29.36
N TRP A 50 6.96 13.92 -29.49
CA TRP A 50 6.90 12.46 -29.63
C TRP A 50 7.49 11.94 -30.95
N GLN A 51 7.28 12.65 -32.07
CA GLN A 51 7.90 12.30 -33.36
C GLN A 51 9.43 12.43 -33.33
N ALA A 52 9.98 13.38 -32.57
CA ALA A 52 11.42 13.54 -32.41
C ALA A 52 12.07 12.42 -31.57
N VAL A 53 11.32 11.82 -30.65
CA VAL A 53 11.80 10.76 -29.73
C VAL A 53 11.76 9.37 -30.36
N LEU A 54 10.78 9.08 -31.21
CA LEU A 54 10.54 7.72 -31.69
C LEU A 54 11.19 7.37 -33.02
N GLY A 55 11.85 8.31 -33.72
CA GLY A 55 12.59 8.04 -34.96
C GLY A 55 11.78 7.36 -36.08
N ALA A 56 10.45 7.31 -35.95
CA ALA A 56 9.56 6.56 -36.82
C ALA A 56 8.96 7.51 -37.87
N LYS A 57 9.31 7.28 -39.15
CA LYS A 57 8.56 7.82 -40.30
C LYS A 57 7.18 7.17 -40.34
N VAL A 58 6.27 7.63 -39.49
CA VAL A 58 4.84 7.34 -39.63
C VAL A 58 4.27 8.46 -40.51
N ASP A 59 4.10 8.13 -41.78
CA ASP A 59 3.67 9.04 -42.85
C ASP A 59 2.14 9.24 -42.79
N PHE A 60 1.67 9.80 -41.67
CA PHE A 60 0.24 10.08 -41.44
C PHE A 60 -0.23 11.32 -42.23
N LEU A 61 0.71 12.18 -42.63
CA LEU A 61 0.43 13.43 -43.34
C LEU A 61 0.18 13.21 -44.85
N THR A 62 0.75 12.15 -45.44
CA THR A 62 0.61 11.81 -46.86
C THR A 62 -0.79 11.30 -47.18
N CYS A 63 -1.44 10.57 -46.27
CA CYS A 63 -2.81 10.08 -46.50
C CYS A 63 -3.88 11.20 -46.40
N TYR A 64 -3.57 12.31 -45.73
CA TYR A 64 -4.48 13.45 -45.60
C TYR A 64 -4.33 14.46 -46.75
N LEU A 65 -3.11 14.64 -47.27
CA LEU A 65 -2.81 15.60 -48.34
C LEU A 65 -2.97 15.03 -49.76
N ASP A 66 -2.99 13.71 -49.94
CA ASP A 66 -3.19 13.11 -51.27
C ASP A 66 -4.66 13.14 -51.71
N ARG A 67 -5.61 13.04 -50.76
CA ARG A 67 -7.05 13.18 -51.04
C ARG A 67 -7.53 14.61 -51.33
N SER A 68 -6.72 15.63 -51.06
CA SER A 68 -7.11 17.01 -51.38
C SER A 68 -6.81 17.39 -52.84
N LYS A 69 -5.98 16.62 -53.55
CA LYS A 69 -5.68 16.87 -54.97
C LYS A 69 -6.74 16.30 -55.91
N ASP A 70 -7.42 15.22 -55.52
CA ASP A 70 -8.50 14.64 -56.32
C ASP A 70 -9.83 15.41 -56.23
N ALA A 71 -9.93 16.40 -55.34
CA ALA A 71 -11.14 17.19 -55.11
C ALA A 71 -11.25 18.45 -56.00
N GLU A 72 -10.26 18.73 -56.85
CA GLU A 72 -10.26 19.91 -57.72
C GLU A 72 -11.04 19.76 -59.05
N LEU A 73 -11.61 18.58 -59.34
CA LEU A 73 -12.32 18.34 -60.62
C LEU A 73 -13.84 18.10 -60.51
N GLU A 74 -14.46 18.15 -59.32
CA GLU A 74 -15.93 18.04 -59.24
C GLU A 74 -16.59 19.04 -58.26
N ASN A 75 -17.39 19.93 -58.85
CA ASN A 75 -18.43 20.80 -58.29
C ASN A 75 -18.47 20.98 -56.74
N PRO A 76 -18.03 22.14 -56.20
CA PRO A 76 -17.80 22.35 -54.76
C PRO A 76 -19.05 22.28 -53.85
N LYS A 77 -20.27 22.28 -54.42
CA LYS A 77 -21.51 22.16 -53.62
C LYS A 77 -21.87 20.72 -53.24
N LYS A 78 -21.40 19.69 -53.97
CA LYS A 78 -21.69 18.28 -53.65
C LYS A 78 -20.71 17.66 -52.64
N ALA A 79 -19.48 18.17 -52.55
CA ALA A 79 -18.48 17.68 -51.59
C ALA A 79 -18.84 18.01 -50.12
N LEU A 80 -19.41 19.19 -49.87
CA LEU A 80 -19.77 19.65 -48.51
C LEU A 80 -20.90 18.81 -47.86
N VAL A 81 -21.84 18.28 -48.64
CA VAL A 81 -22.96 17.47 -48.11
C VAL A 81 -22.52 16.04 -47.80
N LYS A 82 -21.52 15.50 -48.50
CA LYS A 82 -20.99 14.15 -48.25
C LYS A 82 -19.95 14.13 -47.14
N GLN A 83 -19.16 15.21 -46.96
CA GLN A 83 -18.19 15.32 -45.87
C GLN A 83 -18.83 15.58 -44.50
N GLY A 84 -20.00 16.23 -44.44
CA GLY A 84 -20.72 16.48 -43.17
C GLY A 84 -21.26 15.23 -42.48
N LYS A 85 -21.52 14.14 -43.22
CA LYS A 85 -22.08 12.90 -42.65
C LYS A 85 -21.03 11.86 -42.24
N THR A 86 -19.85 11.87 -42.85
CA THR A 86 -18.73 10.97 -42.48
C THR A 86 -17.78 11.58 -41.45
N GLY A 87 -17.64 12.92 -41.43
CA GLY A 87 -16.89 13.62 -40.39
C GLY A 87 -17.54 13.53 -39.00
N ASP A 88 -18.87 13.61 -38.93
CA ASP A 88 -19.60 13.56 -37.65
C ASP A 88 -19.55 12.17 -36.99
N TYR A 89 -19.43 11.10 -37.80
CA TYR A 89 -19.30 9.73 -37.29
C TYR A 89 -17.88 9.42 -36.78
N PHE A 90 -16.85 9.97 -37.45
CA PHE A 90 -15.46 9.84 -37.01
C PHE A 90 -15.15 10.72 -35.80
N ILE A 91 -15.64 11.97 -35.78
CA ILE A 91 -15.45 12.89 -34.66
C ILE A 91 -16.18 12.36 -33.41
N ARG A 92 -17.40 11.83 -33.53
CA ARG A 92 -18.10 11.21 -32.39
C ARG A 92 -17.36 9.98 -31.84
N ARG A 93 -16.77 9.13 -32.68
CA ARG A 93 -15.99 7.97 -32.21
C ARG A 93 -14.60 8.35 -31.68
N PHE A 94 -13.98 9.40 -32.21
CA PHE A 94 -12.71 9.94 -31.69
C PHE A 94 -12.89 10.64 -30.34
N PHE A 95 -14.01 11.36 -30.15
CA PHE A 95 -14.37 11.92 -28.85
C PHE A 95 -14.81 10.86 -27.84
N ILE A 96 -15.50 9.78 -28.24
CA ILE A 96 -15.80 8.64 -27.35
C ILE A 96 -14.51 7.87 -26.97
N ALA A 97 -13.52 7.79 -27.86
CA ALA A 97 -12.22 7.20 -27.54
C ALA A 97 -11.40 8.08 -26.58
N ILE A 98 -11.47 9.41 -26.69
CA ILE A 98 -10.74 10.33 -25.79
C ILE A 98 -11.49 10.54 -24.46
N THR A 99 -12.82 10.53 -24.43
CA THR A 99 -13.58 10.49 -23.16
C THR A 99 -13.51 9.13 -22.47
N GLY A 100 -13.29 8.04 -23.21
CA GLY A 100 -12.93 6.74 -22.64
C GLY A 100 -11.48 6.68 -22.11
N LEU A 101 -10.57 7.46 -22.69
CA LEU A 101 -9.15 7.50 -22.26
C LEU A 101 -8.90 8.45 -21.07
N PHE A 102 -9.83 9.37 -20.78
CA PHE A 102 -9.81 10.18 -19.55
C PHE A 102 -10.54 9.54 -18.35
N LEU A 103 -11.16 8.36 -18.54
CA LEU A 103 -11.66 7.52 -17.45
C LEU A 103 -10.70 6.39 -17.05
N ALA A 104 -9.52 6.35 -17.66
CA ALA A 104 -8.46 5.40 -17.34
C ALA A 104 -7.13 6.11 -17.05
N THR A 105 -7.19 7.25 -16.36
CA THR A 105 -6.07 7.54 -15.47
C THR A 105 -6.11 6.45 -14.40
N PRO A 106 -5.09 5.56 -14.27
CA PRO A 106 -4.80 5.14 -12.92
C PRO A 106 -4.54 6.47 -12.22
N ALA A 107 -5.42 6.81 -11.28
CA ALA A 107 -4.99 7.70 -10.24
C ALA A 107 -3.62 7.15 -9.84
N LEU A 108 -2.57 7.93 -10.07
CA LEU A 108 -1.48 7.94 -9.11
C LEU A 108 -2.09 8.49 -7.82
N ALA A 109 -3.00 7.70 -7.24
CA ALA A 109 -3.21 7.67 -5.83
C ALA A 109 -1.83 7.29 -5.34
N GLN A 110 -1.06 8.30 -4.93
CA GLN A 110 -0.26 8.11 -3.75
C GLN A 110 -1.20 7.43 -2.77
N GLY A 111 -1.04 6.11 -2.61
CA GLY A 111 -1.92 5.31 -1.80
C GLY A 111 -1.91 5.96 -0.44
N VAL A 112 -3.01 6.61 -0.09
CA VAL A 112 -3.31 6.84 1.32
C VAL A 112 -3.37 5.42 1.84
N SER A 113 -2.31 4.99 2.52
CA SER A 113 -2.37 3.72 3.24
C SER A 113 -3.62 3.83 4.09
N ASP A 114 -4.47 2.80 4.05
CA ASP A 114 -5.63 2.64 4.93
C ASP A 114 -5.16 2.42 6.40
N GLU A 115 -4.18 3.20 6.83
CA GLU A 115 -3.58 3.18 8.14
C GLU A 115 -4.61 3.66 9.16
N ILE A 116 -4.81 2.82 10.15
CA ILE A 116 -5.71 3.03 11.27
C ILE A 116 -4.84 3.43 12.45
N ILE A 117 -4.97 4.68 12.88
CA ILE A 117 -4.26 5.23 14.02
C ILE A 117 -5.11 5.02 15.28
N LEU A 118 -4.70 4.11 16.16
CA LEU A 118 -5.38 3.90 17.46
C LEU A 118 -4.89 4.88 18.52
N HIS A 119 -3.61 5.20 18.45
CA HIS A 119 -2.88 6.11 19.32
C HIS A 119 -1.69 6.67 18.52
N PRO A 120 -1.12 7.84 18.85
CA PRO A 120 0.10 8.33 18.21
C PRO A 120 1.21 7.29 18.12
N ASP A 121 1.30 6.38 19.11
CA ASP A 121 2.28 5.30 19.21
C ASP A 121 1.76 3.89 18.85
N VAL A 122 0.53 3.76 18.34
CA VAL A 122 -0.07 2.47 17.96
C VAL A 122 -0.87 2.60 16.67
N HIS A 123 -0.31 2.07 15.58
CA HIS A 123 -0.89 2.13 14.24
C HIS A 123 -1.16 0.71 13.72
N ILE A 124 -2.14 0.58 12.83
CA ILE A 124 -2.47 -0.66 12.13
C ILE A 124 -2.54 -0.36 10.63
N VAL A 125 -1.79 -1.10 9.83
CA VAL A 125 -1.69 -0.91 8.38
C VAL A 125 -2.10 -2.22 7.69
N PRO A 126 -3.11 -2.22 6.82
CA PRO A 126 -3.43 -3.39 5.99
C PRO A 126 -2.24 -3.81 5.13
N LEU A 127 -1.92 -5.11 5.12
CA LEU A 127 -0.84 -5.68 4.31
C LEU A 127 -1.36 -6.56 3.18
N ALA A 128 -2.33 -7.41 3.48
CA ALA A 128 -2.97 -8.29 2.52
C ALA A 128 -4.38 -8.64 3.00
N HIS A 129 -5.12 -9.41 2.21
CA HIS A 129 -6.41 -9.94 2.65
C HIS A 129 -6.25 -10.68 3.99
N ASN A 130 -6.99 -10.24 5.00
CA ASN A 130 -6.96 -10.75 6.37
C ASN A 130 -5.62 -10.67 7.11
N VAL A 131 -4.67 -9.85 6.64
CA VAL A 131 -3.39 -9.62 7.32
C VAL A 131 -3.13 -8.13 7.45
N TRP A 132 -2.86 -7.69 8.69
CA TRP A 132 -2.46 -6.33 9.01
C TRP A 132 -1.10 -6.33 9.71
N ARG A 133 -0.31 -5.30 9.46
CA ARG A 133 0.85 -4.92 10.26
C ARG A 133 0.37 -4.03 11.38
N HIS A 134 0.72 -4.34 12.62
CA HIS A 134 0.67 -3.32 13.68
C HIS A 134 2.06 -2.70 13.85
N VAL A 135 2.11 -1.40 14.09
CA VAL A 135 3.33 -0.65 14.36
C VAL A 135 3.18 0.05 15.70
N THR A 136 4.05 -0.26 16.65
CA THR A 136 4.07 0.41 17.95
C THR A 136 5.39 1.13 18.18
N TYR A 137 5.36 2.24 18.92
CA TYR A 137 6.56 3.06 19.11
C TYR A 137 6.95 3.16 20.58
N GLU A 138 8.25 3.17 20.85
CA GLU A 138 8.81 3.52 22.15
C GLU A 138 9.84 4.63 21.99
N VAL A 139 9.91 5.52 22.98
CA VAL A 139 10.99 6.51 23.07
C VAL A 139 12.04 5.95 24.00
N ILE A 140 13.22 5.64 23.46
CA ILE A 140 14.35 5.13 24.25
C ILE A 140 15.09 6.31 24.93
N PRO A 141 15.94 6.07 25.94
CA PRO A 141 16.53 7.14 26.76
C PRO A 141 17.32 8.22 25.99
N ASP A 142 17.82 7.90 24.79
CA ASP A 142 18.54 8.85 23.92
C ASP A 142 17.59 9.78 23.13
N GLY A 143 16.27 9.67 23.33
CA GLY A 143 15.24 10.48 22.70
C GLY A 143 14.78 9.96 21.34
N ARG A 144 15.40 8.91 20.79
CA ARG A 144 14.93 8.32 19.53
C ARG A 144 13.61 7.58 19.73
N ARG A 145 12.75 7.68 18.73
CA ARG A 145 11.47 6.98 18.66
C ARG A 145 11.62 5.76 17.77
N ILE A 146 11.51 4.56 18.34
CA ILE A 146 11.80 3.30 17.66
C ILE A 146 10.50 2.58 17.31
N PRO A 147 10.16 2.39 16.01
CA PRO A 147 9.02 1.59 15.60
C PRO A 147 9.29 0.10 15.82
N SER A 148 8.30 -0.66 16.26
CA SER A 148 8.28 -2.12 16.30
C SER A 148 7.08 -2.63 15.51
N ASN A 149 7.33 -3.48 14.52
CA ASN A 149 6.29 -4.13 13.75
C ASN A 149 5.88 -5.46 14.40
N GLY A 150 4.59 -5.79 14.31
CA GLY A 150 4.09 -7.16 14.42
C GLY A 150 2.90 -7.37 13.48
N LEU A 151 2.21 -8.51 13.58
CA LEU A 151 1.10 -8.85 12.69
C LEU A 151 -0.21 -9.13 13.44
N ILE A 152 -1.31 -8.87 12.75
CA ILE A 152 -2.65 -9.34 13.08
C ILE A 152 -3.09 -10.20 11.89
N ILE A 153 -3.41 -11.47 12.14
CA ILE A 153 -3.74 -12.44 11.09
C ILE A 153 -5.11 -13.03 11.40
N LYS A 154 -6.11 -12.74 10.56
CA LYS A 154 -7.44 -13.34 10.66
C LYS A 154 -7.49 -14.62 9.84
N THR A 155 -7.81 -15.72 10.51
CA THR A 155 -7.97 -17.06 9.92
C THR A 155 -9.41 -17.52 10.10
N ASP A 156 -9.74 -18.68 9.53
CA ASP A 156 -11.00 -19.39 9.79
C ASP A 156 -11.15 -19.84 11.26
N LYS A 157 -10.05 -20.03 11.98
CA LYS A 157 -10.01 -20.39 13.40
C LYS A 157 -10.02 -19.20 14.35
N GLY A 158 -10.10 -17.97 13.84
CA GLY A 158 -9.99 -16.73 14.63
C GLY A 158 -8.69 -15.98 14.35
N VAL A 159 -8.28 -15.12 15.28
CA VAL A 159 -7.15 -14.19 15.07
C VAL A 159 -5.90 -14.65 15.78
N THR A 160 -4.77 -14.63 15.07
CA THR A 160 -3.43 -14.76 15.66
C THR A 160 -2.76 -13.40 15.69
N LEU A 161 -2.21 -13.03 16.85
CA LEU A 161 -1.38 -11.84 17.03
C LEU A 161 0.10 -12.25 17.05
N VAL A 162 0.92 -11.61 16.24
CA VAL A 162 2.38 -11.83 16.20
C VAL A 162 3.07 -10.58 16.73
N ASP A 163 3.93 -10.79 17.73
CA ASP A 163 4.59 -9.80 18.58
C ASP A 163 3.62 -8.85 19.29
N THR A 164 3.94 -8.52 20.54
CA THR A 164 3.16 -7.55 21.31
C THR A 164 3.49 -6.12 20.89
N GLY A 165 2.81 -5.13 21.47
CA GLY A 165 3.36 -3.78 21.48
C GLY A 165 4.54 -3.65 22.45
N TRP A 166 5.30 -2.55 22.37
CA TRP A 166 6.37 -2.22 23.33
C TRP A 166 5.93 -2.19 24.81
N LYS A 167 4.66 -1.86 25.04
CA LYS A 167 4.06 -1.69 26.38
C LYS A 167 2.77 -2.50 26.52
N ILE A 168 2.37 -2.68 27.77
CA ILE A 168 1.11 -3.32 28.15
C ILE A 168 -0.08 -2.59 27.50
N GLU A 169 -0.07 -1.25 27.54
CA GLU A 169 -1.16 -0.42 27.02
C GLU A 169 -1.29 -0.55 25.50
N HIS A 170 -0.16 -0.60 24.78
CA HIS A 170 -0.17 -0.79 23.33
C HIS A 170 -0.79 -2.15 22.96
N THR A 171 -0.42 -3.19 23.70
CA THR A 171 -0.93 -4.55 23.48
C THR A 171 -2.42 -4.66 23.80
N GLN A 172 -2.88 -3.95 24.84
CA GLN A 172 -4.30 -3.85 25.16
C GLN A 172 -5.09 -3.16 24.04
N MET A 173 -4.58 -2.04 23.49
CA MET A 173 -5.22 -1.34 22.36
C MET A 173 -5.35 -2.23 21.12
N LEU A 174 -4.32 -3.03 20.80
CA LEU A 174 -4.37 -3.99 19.69
C LEU A 174 -5.43 -5.07 19.93
N LEU A 175 -5.47 -5.62 21.15
CA LEU A 175 -6.47 -6.63 21.52
C LEU A 175 -7.90 -6.07 21.44
N ASP A 176 -8.11 -4.85 21.91
CA ASP A 176 -9.43 -4.20 21.88
C ASP A 176 -9.85 -3.83 20.46
N TRP A 177 -8.90 -3.46 19.60
CA TRP A 177 -9.17 -3.25 18.18
C TRP A 177 -9.62 -4.52 17.49
N VAL A 178 -8.96 -5.67 17.75
CA VAL A 178 -9.38 -6.97 17.21
C VAL A 178 -10.81 -7.31 17.65
N LYS A 179 -11.11 -7.16 18.95
CA LYS A 179 -12.44 -7.42 19.51
C LYS A 179 -13.52 -6.56 18.84
N SER A 180 -13.24 -5.27 18.62
CA SER A 180 -14.23 -4.32 18.12
C SER A 180 -14.45 -4.41 16.61
N ASN A 181 -13.37 -4.61 15.85
CA ASN A 181 -13.37 -4.48 14.38
C ASN A 181 -13.44 -5.83 13.67
N LEU A 182 -12.66 -6.82 14.11
CA LEU A 182 -12.67 -8.15 13.50
C LEU A 182 -13.78 -9.03 14.09
N ARG A 183 -14.15 -8.79 15.36
CA ARG A 183 -15.19 -9.51 16.11
C ARG A 183 -15.00 -11.03 16.13
N GLU A 184 -13.74 -11.44 16.11
CA GLU A 184 -13.31 -12.83 16.20
C GLU A 184 -12.53 -13.04 17.51
N PRO A 185 -12.53 -14.26 18.07
CA PRO A 185 -11.66 -14.58 19.19
C PRO A 185 -10.19 -14.53 18.77
N VAL A 186 -9.33 -14.03 19.67
CA VAL A 186 -7.88 -14.20 19.53
C VAL A 186 -7.52 -15.59 20.04
N THR A 187 -7.06 -16.45 19.14
CA THR A 187 -6.81 -17.87 19.43
C THR A 187 -5.35 -18.20 19.66
N ALA A 188 -4.45 -17.30 19.28
CA ALA A 188 -3.02 -17.42 19.58
C ALA A 188 -2.34 -16.05 19.65
N GLY A 189 -1.39 -15.92 20.57
CA GLY A 189 -0.30 -14.96 20.52
C GLY A 189 0.98 -15.65 20.11
N VAL A 190 1.86 -14.97 19.38
CA VAL A 190 3.19 -15.45 19.02
C VAL A 190 4.19 -14.38 19.41
N VAL A 191 5.24 -14.74 20.13
CA VAL A 191 6.38 -13.85 20.41
C VAL A 191 7.61 -14.36 19.66
N SER A 192 8.22 -13.48 18.86
CA SER A 192 9.30 -13.87 17.95
C SER A 192 10.65 -14.05 18.64
N HIS A 193 10.88 -13.38 19.77
CA HIS A 193 12.04 -13.59 20.66
C HIS A 193 11.84 -12.85 22.00
N SER A 194 12.81 -12.97 22.91
CA SER A 194 12.71 -12.53 24.30
C SER A 194 12.88 -11.04 24.56
N HIS A 195 13.02 -10.18 23.54
CA HIS A 195 13.16 -8.75 23.75
C HIS A 195 11.82 -8.06 24.01
N ARG A 196 11.91 -6.86 24.61
CA ARG A 196 10.76 -6.11 25.12
C ARG A 196 9.81 -5.63 24.03
N ASP A 197 10.31 -5.30 22.86
CA ASP A 197 9.53 -4.93 21.68
C ASP A 197 8.67 -6.06 21.11
N ARG A 198 8.86 -7.29 21.61
CA ARG A 198 8.13 -8.49 21.22
C ARG A 198 7.28 -9.09 22.34
N MET A 199 7.77 -8.99 23.57
CA MET A 199 7.16 -9.58 24.77
C MET A 199 6.65 -8.54 25.78
N GLY A 200 6.85 -7.24 25.55
CA GLY A 200 6.57 -6.19 26.52
C GLY A 200 5.12 -6.10 27.00
N GLY A 201 4.18 -6.70 26.27
CA GLY A 201 2.79 -6.83 26.67
C GLY A 201 2.29 -8.27 26.83
N ILE A 202 3.17 -9.26 26.96
CA ILE A 202 2.77 -10.69 27.00
C ILE A 202 1.75 -10.99 28.12
N ASP A 203 1.85 -10.29 29.25
CA ASP A 203 0.94 -10.40 30.39
C ASP A 203 -0.52 -10.06 30.04
N VAL A 204 -0.75 -9.22 29.03
CA VAL A 204 -2.09 -8.94 28.53
C VAL A 204 -2.69 -10.21 27.93
N TRP A 205 -1.93 -10.92 27.10
CA TRP A 205 -2.40 -12.15 26.46
C TRP A 205 -2.62 -13.26 27.47
N LEU A 206 -1.65 -13.48 28.36
CA LEU A 206 -1.73 -14.56 29.36
C LEU A 206 -2.89 -14.38 30.34
N ARG A 207 -3.16 -13.15 30.80
CA ARG A 207 -4.31 -12.86 31.68
C ARG A 207 -5.68 -12.95 31.00
N ASN A 208 -5.70 -12.93 29.67
CA ASN A 208 -6.91 -13.15 28.87
C ASN A 208 -7.00 -14.61 28.37
N ASP A 209 -6.24 -15.53 28.95
CA ASP A 209 -6.19 -16.96 28.61
C ASP A 209 -5.85 -17.24 27.14
N ILE A 210 -5.16 -16.31 26.46
CA ILE A 210 -4.70 -16.49 25.09
C ILE A 210 -3.46 -17.41 25.11
N PRO A 211 -3.45 -18.54 24.38
CA PRO A 211 -2.26 -19.37 24.23
C PRO A 211 -1.13 -18.58 23.55
N VAL A 212 0.05 -18.52 24.17
CA VAL A 212 1.20 -17.78 23.63
C VAL A 212 2.30 -18.74 23.21
N TYR A 213 2.60 -18.73 21.92
CA TYR A 213 3.66 -19.51 21.29
C TYR A 213 4.96 -18.70 21.22
N GLY A 214 6.08 -19.41 21.31
CA GLY A 214 7.43 -18.87 21.17
C GLY A 214 8.43 -20.02 21.16
N SER A 215 9.70 -19.75 20.87
CA SER A 215 10.70 -20.82 20.96
C SER A 215 10.89 -21.26 22.42
N PHE A 216 11.39 -22.48 22.62
CA PHE A 216 11.78 -22.97 23.94
C PHE A 216 12.85 -22.06 24.55
N LEU A 217 13.77 -21.54 23.74
CA LEU A 217 14.80 -20.59 24.18
C LEU A 217 14.18 -19.27 24.65
N THR A 218 13.15 -18.76 23.96
CA THR A 218 12.42 -17.58 24.39
C THR A 218 11.76 -17.80 25.75
N ALA A 219 11.12 -18.95 25.96
CA ALA A 219 10.52 -19.31 27.23
C ALA A 219 11.56 -19.40 28.37
N ASP A 220 12.72 -19.99 28.08
CA ASP A 220 13.80 -20.14 29.04
C ASP A 220 14.46 -18.79 29.41
N ILE A 221 14.76 -17.94 28.43
CA ILE A 221 15.32 -16.60 28.64
C ILE A 221 14.34 -15.73 29.44
N ALA A 222 13.05 -15.76 29.09
CA ALA A 222 12.01 -15.02 29.82
C ALA A 222 11.98 -15.43 31.30
N LYS A 223 11.97 -16.73 31.59
CA LYS A 223 12.01 -17.24 32.97
C LYS A 223 13.26 -16.80 33.73
N ARG A 224 14.44 -16.92 33.10
CA ARG A 224 15.72 -16.51 33.72
C ARG A 224 15.76 -15.02 34.03
N ASN A 225 15.05 -14.21 33.26
CA ASN A 225 14.94 -12.76 33.45
C ASN A 225 13.74 -12.34 34.33
N GLY A 226 13.03 -13.29 34.95
CA GLY A 226 11.88 -13.00 35.82
C GLY A 226 10.64 -12.51 35.08
N LEU A 227 10.54 -12.74 33.78
CA LEU A 227 9.39 -12.40 32.94
C LEU A 227 8.43 -13.59 32.79
N GLN A 228 7.18 -13.31 32.46
CA GLN A 228 6.24 -14.37 32.10
C GLN A 228 6.62 -14.99 30.75
N PRO A 229 6.83 -16.31 30.67
CA PRO A 229 7.21 -16.98 29.42
C PRO A 229 6.00 -17.27 28.54
N PRO A 230 6.18 -17.43 27.20
CA PRO A 230 5.19 -18.08 26.36
C PRO A 230 4.84 -19.48 26.91
N ASN A 231 3.54 -19.78 27.01
CA ASN A 231 3.04 -21.01 27.62
C ASN A 231 2.84 -22.17 26.63
N ARG A 232 3.14 -21.96 25.35
CA ARG A 232 3.17 -22.98 24.27
C ARG A 232 4.54 -22.98 23.56
N PRO A 233 5.64 -23.29 24.26
CA PRO A 233 6.96 -23.30 23.64
C PRO A 233 7.11 -24.42 22.60
N PHE A 234 7.91 -24.19 21.57
CA PHE A 234 8.32 -25.21 20.60
C PHE A 234 9.83 -25.15 20.33
N VAL A 235 10.40 -26.21 19.75
CA VAL A 235 11.87 -26.29 19.54
C VAL A 235 12.29 -25.76 18.18
N PHE A 236 11.83 -26.38 17.09
CA PHE A 236 12.29 -26.04 15.72
C PHE A 236 11.20 -25.42 14.85
N ALA A 237 9.99 -25.97 14.89
CA ALA A 237 8.86 -25.48 14.13
C ALA A 237 7.56 -25.79 14.86
N ALA A 238 6.52 -25.02 14.55
CA ALA A 238 5.15 -25.30 14.94
C ALA A 238 4.20 -24.82 13.84
N ARG A 239 3.14 -25.57 13.57
CA ARG A 239 2.07 -25.14 12.66
C ARG A 239 0.83 -24.84 13.49
N LEU A 240 0.33 -23.60 13.42
CA LEU A 240 -0.83 -23.15 14.19
C LEU A 240 -2.11 -23.38 13.39
N SER A 241 -2.03 -23.19 12.07
CA SER A 241 -3.06 -23.49 11.09
C SER A 241 -2.42 -23.75 9.72
N GLU A 242 -3.22 -24.07 8.70
CA GLU A 242 -2.75 -24.13 7.31
C GLU A 242 -2.26 -22.76 6.77
N GLU A 243 -2.47 -21.68 7.54
CA GLU A 243 -2.14 -20.31 7.16
C GLU A 243 -0.94 -19.77 7.93
N ILE A 244 -0.50 -20.43 9.01
CA ILE A 244 0.52 -19.90 9.92
C ILE A 244 1.49 -20.99 10.36
N GLU A 245 2.75 -20.79 9.99
CA GLU A 245 3.89 -21.63 10.39
C GLU A 245 4.92 -20.82 11.15
N LEU A 246 5.42 -21.38 12.25
CA LEU A 246 6.53 -20.84 13.02
C LEU A 246 7.78 -21.66 12.71
N TYR A 247 8.92 -20.98 12.59
CA TYR A 247 10.19 -21.65 12.32
C TYR A 247 11.34 -20.96 13.03
N TYR A 248 12.19 -21.75 13.65
CA TYR A 248 13.47 -21.32 14.22
C TYR A 248 14.57 -21.51 13.17
N PRO A 249 15.03 -20.44 12.51
CA PRO A 249 16.08 -20.54 11.50
C PRO A 249 17.49 -20.61 12.10
N GLY A 250 17.65 -20.55 13.42
CA GLY A 250 18.94 -20.42 14.09
C GLY A 250 19.18 -19.02 14.65
N PRO A 251 20.28 -18.82 15.38
CA PRO A 251 20.53 -17.58 16.11
C PRO A 251 20.96 -16.44 15.17
N GLY A 252 20.66 -15.20 15.55
CA GLY A 252 21.01 -14.01 14.77
C GLY A 252 20.83 -12.73 15.58
N HIS A 253 19.69 -12.05 15.42
CA HIS A 253 19.37 -10.88 16.23
C HIS A 253 19.34 -11.20 17.72
N SER A 254 18.79 -12.36 18.03
CA SER A 254 18.90 -12.99 19.32
C SER A 254 19.18 -14.48 19.12
N ILE A 255 19.58 -15.16 20.19
CA ILE A 255 19.78 -16.63 20.12
C ILE A 255 18.47 -17.41 19.97
N ASP A 256 17.33 -16.77 20.19
CA ASP A 256 16.01 -17.40 20.29
C ASP A 256 15.02 -16.94 19.21
N ASN A 257 15.45 -16.13 18.24
CA ASN A 257 14.59 -15.57 17.22
C ASN A 257 13.89 -16.62 16.34
N ILE A 258 12.61 -16.44 16.10
CA ILE A 258 11.81 -17.22 15.15
C ILE A 258 11.24 -16.32 14.06
N ILE A 259 10.84 -16.94 12.96
CA ILE A 259 10.06 -16.29 11.90
C ILE A 259 8.63 -16.83 11.88
N VAL A 260 7.72 -16.06 11.29
CA VAL A 260 6.35 -16.51 10.98
C VAL A 260 6.16 -16.52 9.47
N TRP A 261 5.77 -17.66 8.92
CA TRP A 261 5.50 -17.84 7.50
C TRP A 261 4.01 -18.02 7.24
N LEU A 262 3.48 -17.22 6.32
CA LEU A 262 2.09 -17.26 5.89
C LEU A 262 2.02 -17.75 4.44
N PRO A 263 1.92 -19.08 4.19
CA PRO A 263 2.06 -19.64 2.84
C PRO A 263 1.01 -19.14 1.85
N LYS A 264 -0.25 -18.99 2.29
CA LYS A 264 -1.34 -18.54 1.40
C LYS A 264 -1.17 -17.09 0.95
N SER A 265 -0.77 -16.21 1.86
CA SER A 265 -0.55 -14.78 1.58
C SER A 265 0.86 -14.48 1.07
N LYS A 266 1.75 -15.49 1.06
CA LYS A 266 3.18 -15.38 0.75
C LYS A 266 3.89 -14.27 1.54
N ILE A 267 3.60 -14.19 2.84
CA ILE A 267 4.18 -13.19 3.75
C ILE A 267 5.13 -13.90 4.71
N LEU A 268 6.36 -13.38 4.78
CA LEU A 268 7.36 -13.79 5.77
C LEU A 268 7.54 -12.67 6.80
N PHE A 269 7.10 -12.90 8.03
CA PHE A 269 7.48 -12.06 9.15
C PHE A 269 8.85 -12.49 9.66
N GLY A 270 9.86 -11.71 9.31
CA GLY A 270 11.25 -11.96 9.70
C GLY A 270 11.57 -11.49 11.11
N GLY A 271 10.72 -10.65 11.72
CA GLY A 271 11.01 -10.01 12.99
C GLY A 271 12.36 -9.27 12.96
N CYS A 272 12.98 -9.09 14.12
CA CYS A 272 14.24 -8.35 14.22
C CYS A 272 15.45 -9.07 13.59
N LEU A 273 15.31 -10.35 13.23
CA LEU A 273 16.30 -11.11 12.46
C LEU A 273 16.50 -10.51 11.07
N ILE A 274 15.46 -9.94 10.46
CA ILE A 274 15.55 -9.25 9.16
C ILE A 274 15.62 -7.74 9.37
N LYS A 275 16.55 -7.09 8.66
CA LYS A 275 16.69 -5.63 8.62
C LYS A 275 15.95 -5.05 7.42
N SER A 276 15.34 -3.89 7.63
CA SER A 276 14.70 -3.09 6.58
C SER A 276 15.73 -2.53 5.60
N ALA A 277 15.26 -2.07 4.44
CA ALA A 277 16.12 -1.61 3.35
C ALA A 277 16.98 -0.37 3.70
N ASP A 278 16.50 0.46 4.61
CA ASP A 278 17.17 1.67 5.10
C ASP A 278 18.23 1.39 6.16
N ALA A 279 18.32 0.17 6.69
CA ALA A 279 19.36 -0.21 7.64
C ALA A 279 20.74 -0.19 6.95
N ALA A 280 21.62 0.71 7.41
CA ALA A 280 22.97 0.87 6.87
C ALA A 280 23.98 -0.13 7.45
N ILE A 281 23.74 -0.60 8.68
CA ILE A 281 24.61 -1.51 9.42
C ILE A 281 23.79 -2.58 10.14
N LEU A 282 24.41 -3.74 10.37
CA LEU A 282 23.86 -4.76 11.26
C LEU A 282 24.20 -4.36 12.70
N GLU A 283 23.32 -3.63 13.37
CA GLU A 283 23.50 -3.24 14.78
C GLU A 283 23.24 -4.44 15.70
N PRO A 284 24.27 -4.98 16.39
CA PRO A 284 24.08 -6.03 17.38
C PRO A 284 23.54 -5.44 18.67
N VAL A 285 22.70 -6.20 19.35
CA VAL A 285 22.15 -5.87 20.67
C VAL A 285 22.48 -6.99 21.65
N ASP A 286 22.12 -6.82 22.91
CA ASP A 286 22.33 -7.87 23.91
C ASP A 286 21.61 -9.17 23.51
N GLY A 287 22.36 -10.28 23.56
CA GLY A 287 21.91 -11.59 23.12
C GLY A 287 22.03 -11.88 21.61
N SER A 288 22.54 -10.95 20.79
CA SER A 288 22.82 -11.20 19.38
C SER A 288 23.93 -12.22 19.16
N ASN A 289 23.81 -13.02 18.09
CA ASN A 289 24.87 -13.87 17.57
C ASN A 289 25.23 -13.41 16.16
N VAL A 290 26.20 -12.50 16.06
CA VAL A 290 26.64 -11.89 14.79
C VAL A 290 27.27 -12.92 13.85
N VAL A 291 27.98 -13.91 14.40
CA VAL A 291 28.68 -14.95 13.63
C VAL A 291 27.68 -15.81 12.84
N GLU A 292 26.61 -16.24 13.49
CA GLU A 292 25.61 -17.13 12.89
C GLU A 292 24.51 -16.37 12.12
N TRP A 293 24.37 -15.06 12.32
CA TRP A 293 23.22 -14.28 11.82
C TRP A 293 23.01 -14.45 10.31
N SER A 294 24.05 -14.25 9.49
CA SER A 294 23.95 -14.41 8.03
C SER A 294 23.58 -15.83 7.63
N GLY A 295 24.10 -16.84 8.34
CA GLY A 295 23.79 -18.25 8.09
C GLY A 295 22.33 -18.57 8.40
N SER A 296 21.80 -18.04 9.50
CA SER A 296 20.39 -18.19 9.86
C SER A 296 19.47 -17.49 8.87
N VAL A 297 19.81 -16.29 8.42
CA VAL A 297 19.04 -15.57 7.41
C VAL A 297 19.11 -16.27 6.05
N PHE A 298 20.25 -16.86 5.68
CA PHE A 298 20.40 -17.59 4.43
C PHE A 298 19.43 -18.78 4.33
N ARG A 299 19.09 -19.45 5.45
CA ARG A 299 18.08 -20.52 5.48
C ARG A 299 16.67 -20.05 5.07
N LEU A 300 16.40 -18.74 5.10
CA LEU A 300 15.14 -18.17 4.64
C LEU A 300 15.05 -18.05 3.11
N LYS A 301 16.12 -18.36 2.38
CA LYS A 301 16.11 -18.47 0.91
C LYS A 301 15.60 -19.83 0.41
N ASP A 302 15.23 -20.73 1.32
CA ASP A 302 14.60 -22.01 0.99
C ASP A 302 13.33 -21.78 0.16
N GLU A 303 13.10 -22.60 -0.86
CA GLU A 303 11.98 -22.47 -1.80
C GLU A 303 10.62 -22.51 -1.10
N ARG A 304 10.53 -23.11 0.08
CA ARG A 304 9.32 -23.13 0.90
C ARG A 304 8.86 -21.72 1.33
N PHE A 305 9.77 -20.76 1.38
CA PHE A 305 9.55 -19.38 1.82
C PHE A 305 9.55 -18.41 0.64
N ASN A 306 8.91 -18.79 -0.47
CA ASN A 306 8.75 -17.95 -1.66
C ASN A 306 7.84 -16.73 -1.38
N ALA A 307 8.35 -15.79 -0.57
CA ALA A 307 7.64 -14.65 -0.03
C ALA A 307 7.56 -13.52 -1.05
N GLU A 308 6.38 -12.95 -1.21
CA GLU A 308 6.18 -11.71 -1.96
C GLU A 308 6.35 -10.49 -1.05
N ILE A 309 6.02 -10.64 0.24
CA ILE A 309 6.18 -9.60 1.26
C ILE A 309 7.03 -10.14 2.41
N VAL A 310 8.07 -9.39 2.79
CA VAL A 310 8.90 -9.64 3.98
C VAL A 310 8.73 -8.48 4.95
N VAL A 311 8.33 -8.78 6.18
CA VAL A 311 8.09 -7.79 7.23
C VAL A 311 9.23 -7.87 8.25
N PRO A 312 10.11 -6.84 8.36
CA PRO A 312 11.14 -6.78 9.39
C PRO A 312 10.54 -6.38 10.74
N GLY A 313 11.30 -6.57 11.82
CA GLY A 313 10.89 -6.17 13.18
C GLY A 313 10.87 -4.65 13.37
N HIS A 314 11.66 -3.93 12.58
CA HIS A 314 11.75 -2.47 12.53
C HIS A 314 11.84 -2.01 11.08
N GLY A 315 11.19 -0.89 10.75
CA GLY A 315 11.20 -0.29 9.41
C GLY A 315 10.11 -0.82 8.48
N GLU A 316 10.17 -0.47 7.20
CA GLU A 316 9.13 -0.80 6.23
C GLU A 316 9.24 -2.24 5.68
N PRO A 317 8.11 -2.90 5.35
CA PRO A 317 8.10 -4.15 4.63
C PRO A 317 8.73 -4.00 3.25
N GLY A 318 9.25 -5.11 2.74
CA GLY A 318 9.84 -5.19 1.41
C GLY A 318 9.59 -6.55 0.78
N THR A 319 10.48 -6.96 -0.12
CA THR A 319 10.46 -8.29 -0.74
C THR A 319 11.57 -9.15 -0.14
N LEU A 320 11.83 -10.33 -0.74
CA LEU A 320 13.01 -11.13 -0.42
C LEU A 320 14.35 -10.38 -0.57
N SER A 321 14.37 -9.20 -1.21
CA SER A 321 15.54 -8.33 -1.21
C SER A 321 16.00 -7.93 0.20
N LEU A 322 15.10 -7.91 1.21
CA LEU A 322 15.46 -7.66 2.60
C LEU A 322 16.28 -8.82 3.21
N VAL A 323 16.02 -10.05 2.79
CA VAL A 323 16.81 -11.23 3.18
C VAL A 323 18.23 -11.09 2.64
N ASP A 324 18.37 -10.82 1.35
CA ASP A 324 19.68 -10.59 0.74
C ASP A 324 20.40 -9.37 1.34
N HIS A 325 19.66 -8.31 1.66
CA HIS A 325 20.19 -7.12 2.33
C HIS A 325 20.76 -7.46 3.70
N THR A 326 20.00 -8.18 4.52
CA THR A 326 20.42 -8.57 5.85
C THR A 326 21.66 -9.47 5.82
N ILE A 327 21.74 -10.41 4.86
CA ILE A 327 22.94 -11.25 4.66
C ILE A 327 24.16 -10.39 4.31
N ARG A 328 24.01 -9.40 3.43
CA ARG A 328 25.09 -8.47 3.08
C ARG A 328 25.55 -7.69 4.32
N LEU A 329 24.63 -7.13 5.10
CA LEU A 329 24.96 -6.42 6.33
C LEU A 329 25.75 -7.31 7.31
N GLY A 330 25.32 -8.55 7.49
CA GLY A 330 26.03 -9.50 8.36
C GLY A 330 27.41 -9.89 7.84
N SER A 331 27.62 -10.02 6.52
CA SER A 331 28.97 -10.26 5.97
C SER A 331 29.95 -9.10 6.16
N MET A 332 29.44 -7.88 6.39
CA MET A 332 30.24 -6.69 6.66
C MET A 332 30.44 -6.44 8.17
N ALA A 333 29.64 -7.11 9.01
CA ALA A 333 29.70 -6.95 10.45
C ALA A 333 30.97 -7.60 11.01
N LYS A 334 31.70 -6.85 11.85
CA LYS A 334 32.82 -7.42 12.61
C LYS A 334 32.26 -8.15 13.83
N PRO A 335 32.73 -9.37 14.16
CA PRO A 335 32.46 -9.98 15.45
C PRO A 335 32.92 -9.01 16.55
N ILE A 336 32.07 -8.82 17.58
CA ILE A 336 32.39 -7.98 18.75
C ILE A 336 33.33 -8.74 19.68
#